data_AF-E1WQI3-F1
#
_entry.id   AF-E1WQI3-F1
#
_cell.length_a   1.000
_cell.length_b   1.000
_cell.length_c   1.000
_cell.angle_alpha   90.00
_cell.angle_beta   90.00
_cell.angle_gamma   90.00
#
_symmetry.space_group_name_H-M   'P 1'
#
loop_
_entity.id
_entity.type
_entity.pdbx_description
1 polymer ?
#
loop_
_entity_poly.entity_id
_entity_poly.type
_entity_poly.pdbx_seq_one_letter_code
_entity_poly.pdbx_strand_id
1 'polypeptide(L)'
;MDAANTSNPSDKKKFIWLVILLIIAIVVAVVWWWNYRKYVSTIDANLDGSRVNVSVRAMAPLSAVFKQEGDSVKRGELLAVLDSTMTEDYRIVSPVDGLIAKQWVVPGDLLQPGENIFTLNEGKKLWVTVYLQETKFDEVRMGQQALFTLDAYPGLTFYGKIFYIGANTASEFSLIPPDNASGNYTKVAQRIPLKISIDRVEGKEKLKANLRLLSGMSANVKIVKE
;
A
#
# COMPACT_ATOMS: atom_id res chain seq x y z
N MET A 1 26.03 11.27 72.30
CA MET A 1 27.10 11.55 71.32
C MET A 1 26.49 11.28 69.95
N ASP A 2 25.95 12.34 69.35
CA ASP A 2 25.18 12.29 68.12
C ASP A 2 26.12 12.24 66.91
N ALA A 3 26.08 11.13 66.16
CA ALA A 3 26.80 11.02 64.90
C ALA A 3 26.01 11.76 63.81
N ALA A 4 26.45 12.98 63.49
CA ALA A 4 25.92 13.76 62.38
C ALA A 4 26.12 13.00 61.07
N ASN A 5 25.00 12.50 60.50
CA ASN A 5 24.96 11.89 59.17
C ASN A 5 25.13 12.99 58.11
N THR A 6 26.37 13.31 57.78
CA THR A 6 26.72 14.30 56.75
C THR A 6 26.61 13.66 55.37
N SER A 7 25.40 13.67 54.82
CA SER A 7 25.16 13.29 53.41
C SER A 7 26.12 14.06 52.49
N ASN A 8 26.99 13.36 51.78
CA ASN A 8 28.00 13.93 50.88
C ASN A 8 27.30 14.75 49.76
N PRO A 9 27.70 16.01 49.48
CA PRO A 9 27.08 16.84 48.45
C PRO A 9 27.08 16.21 47.04
N SER A 10 27.99 15.27 46.76
CA SER A 10 27.98 14.50 45.51
C SER A 10 26.80 13.53 45.39
N ASP A 11 26.34 12.94 46.50
CA ASP A 11 25.22 11.98 46.50
C ASP A 11 23.86 12.68 46.39
N LYS A 12 23.73 13.91 46.92
CA LYS A 12 22.55 14.76 46.66
C LYS A 12 22.42 15.13 45.19
N LYS A 13 23.53 15.46 44.50
CA LYS A 13 23.52 15.74 43.06
C LYS A 13 23.16 14.50 42.22
N LYS A 14 23.66 13.32 42.59
CA LYS A 14 23.27 12.05 41.98
C LYS A 14 21.79 11.73 42.21
N PHE A 15 21.27 11.98 43.41
CA PHE A 15 19.84 11.81 43.72
C PHE A 15 18.96 12.76 42.89
N ILE A 16 19.34 14.03 42.77
CA ILE A 16 18.65 15.00 41.91
C ILE A 16 18.68 14.52 40.43
N TRP A 17 19.82 14.05 39.94
CA TRP A 17 19.93 13.49 38.59
C TRP A 17 19.06 12.25 38.37
N LEU A 18 18.99 11.35 39.35
CA LEU A 18 18.12 10.17 39.31
C LEU A 18 16.64 10.56 39.26
N VAL A 19 16.22 11.55 40.05
CA VAL A 19 14.86 12.06 40.03
C VAL A 19 14.53 12.72 38.68
N ILE A 20 15.45 13.50 38.11
CA ILE A 20 15.28 14.09 36.78
C ILE A 20 15.13 13.00 35.71
N LEU A 21 15.99 11.97 35.74
CA LEU A 21 15.92 10.83 34.82
C LEU A 21 14.58 10.07 34.93
N LEU A 22 14.09 9.86 36.17
CA LEU A 22 12.80 9.24 36.43
C LEU A 22 11.65 10.07 35.85
N ILE A 23 11.66 11.39 36.05
CA ILE A 23 10.64 12.29 35.50
C ILE A 23 10.66 12.24 33.97
N ILE A 24 11.84 12.28 33.34
CA ILE A 24 11.97 12.16 31.88
C ILE A 24 11.40 10.81 31.40
N ALA A 25 11.73 9.71 32.07
CA ALA A 25 11.21 8.40 31.73
C ALA A 25 9.67 8.34 31.84
N ILE A 26 9.10 8.94 32.88
CA ILE A 26 7.65 9.04 33.06
C ILE A 26 7.02 9.86 31.93
N VAL A 27 7.60 11.03 31.59
CA VAL A 27 7.08 11.87 30.50
C VAL A 27 7.12 11.12 29.16
N VAL A 28 8.22 10.43 28.86
CA VAL A 28 8.34 9.61 27.65
C VAL A 28 7.29 8.50 27.64
N ALA A 29 7.09 7.80 28.77
CA ALA A 29 6.09 6.75 28.89
C ALA A 29 4.67 7.29 28.69
N VAL A 30 4.33 8.46 29.26
CA VAL A 30 3.02 9.10 29.11
C VAL A 30 2.78 9.52 27.66
N VAL A 31 3.76 10.15 27.01
CA VAL A 31 3.66 10.55 25.60
C VAL A 31 3.49 9.32 24.69
N TRP A 32 4.28 8.28 24.93
CA TRP A 32 4.20 7.03 24.18
C TRP A 32 2.84 6.35 24.36
N TRP A 33 2.35 6.26 25.59
CA TRP A 33 1.03 5.74 25.93
C TRP A 33 -0.08 6.51 25.20
N TRP A 34 0.01 7.83 25.17
CA TRP A 34 -0.98 8.68 24.50
C TRP A 34 -1.01 8.42 22.99
N ASN A 35 0.15 8.25 22.36
CA ASN A 35 0.25 7.95 20.93
C ASN A 35 -0.28 6.55 20.62
N TYR A 36 0.03 5.55 21.46
CA TYR A 36 -0.46 4.17 21.31
C TYR A 36 -2.00 4.07 21.41
N ARG A 37 -2.62 4.89 22.26
CA ARG A 37 -4.08 4.96 22.37
C ARG A 37 -4.78 5.68 21.23
N LYS A 38 -4.07 6.52 20.46
CA LYS A 38 -4.69 7.34 19.40
C LYS A 38 -4.69 6.70 18.02
N TYR A 39 -3.75 5.80 17.72
CA TYR A 39 -3.58 5.31 16.35
C TYR A 39 -3.45 3.79 16.26
N VAL A 40 -4.01 3.23 15.21
CA VAL A 40 -3.69 1.89 14.72
C VAL A 40 -2.58 2.02 13.67
N SER A 41 -1.36 1.66 14.03
CA SER A 41 -0.22 1.69 13.10
C SER A 41 0.00 0.33 12.45
N THR A 42 0.32 0.35 11.15
CA THR A 42 0.74 -0.82 10.39
C THR A 42 1.75 -0.45 9.30
N ILE A 43 2.68 -1.36 9.06
CA ILE A 43 3.68 -1.29 7.98
C ILE A 43 3.30 -2.16 6.78
N ASP A 44 2.26 -2.99 6.95
CA ASP A 44 1.76 -3.89 5.92
C ASP A 44 0.84 -3.12 4.97
N ALA A 45 1.41 -2.13 4.28
CA ALA A 45 0.68 -1.28 3.36
C ALA A 45 1.51 -0.91 2.14
N ASN A 46 0.84 -0.80 1.00
CA ASN A 46 1.45 -0.42 -0.26
C ASN A 46 0.52 0.47 -1.07
N LEU A 47 1.11 1.34 -1.88
CA LEU A 47 0.40 2.12 -2.86
C LEU A 47 -0.06 1.20 -4.00
N ASP A 48 -1.33 1.24 -4.35
CA ASP A 48 -1.89 0.47 -5.46
C ASP A 48 -2.71 1.38 -6.38
N GLY A 49 -3.05 0.88 -7.57
CA GLY A 49 -3.74 1.66 -8.57
C GLY A 49 -4.64 0.85 -9.47
N SER A 50 -5.54 1.53 -10.18
CA SER A 50 -6.41 0.88 -11.16
C SER A 50 -5.58 0.34 -12.32
N ARG A 51 -5.69 -0.98 -12.55
CA ARG A 51 -5.00 -1.69 -13.64
C ARG A 51 -6.00 -2.10 -14.69
N VAL A 52 -5.63 -1.92 -15.94
CA VAL A 52 -6.43 -2.36 -17.09
C VAL A 52 -5.58 -3.29 -17.94
N ASN A 53 -6.07 -4.50 -18.14
CA ASN A 53 -5.46 -5.50 -18.99
C ASN A 53 -6.01 -5.37 -20.41
N VAL A 54 -5.12 -5.39 -21.39
CA VAL A 54 -5.45 -5.34 -22.81
C VAL A 54 -5.24 -6.72 -23.38
N SER A 55 -6.35 -7.40 -23.67
CA SER A 55 -6.34 -8.75 -24.18
C SER A 55 -6.64 -8.85 -25.66
N VAL A 56 -6.20 -9.96 -26.25
CA VAL A 56 -6.43 -10.31 -27.64
C VAL A 56 -7.87 -10.83 -27.81
N ARG A 57 -8.50 -10.57 -28.96
CA ARG A 57 -9.84 -11.08 -29.28
C ARG A 57 -9.86 -12.21 -30.29
N ALA A 58 -8.81 -12.35 -31.09
CA ALA A 58 -8.69 -13.32 -32.16
C ALA A 58 -7.30 -13.98 -32.11
N MET A 59 -7.20 -15.21 -32.59
CA MET A 59 -5.90 -15.88 -32.69
C MET A 59 -5.12 -15.29 -33.87
N ALA A 60 -3.95 -14.73 -33.61
CA ALA A 60 -3.06 -14.20 -34.63
C ALA A 60 -1.63 -14.00 -34.09
N PRO A 61 -0.59 -14.13 -34.93
CA PRO A 61 0.76 -13.74 -34.57
C PRO A 61 0.87 -12.23 -34.34
N LEU A 62 1.66 -11.84 -33.34
CA LEU A 62 1.96 -10.44 -33.06
C LEU A 62 2.95 -9.90 -34.09
N SER A 63 2.52 -8.97 -34.93
CA SER A 63 3.34 -8.41 -36.02
C SER A 63 4.35 -7.40 -35.49
N ALA A 64 3.85 -6.38 -34.81
CA ALA A 64 4.63 -5.24 -34.36
C ALA A 64 4.08 -4.66 -33.07
N VAL A 65 4.99 -4.18 -32.24
CA VAL A 65 4.70 -3.45 -31.00
C VAL A 65 5.25 -2.04 -31.13
N PHE A 66 4.40 -1.03 -30.92
CA PHE A 66 4.72 0.38 -31.08
C PHE A 66 5.02 1.08 -29.75
N LYS A 67 4.68 0.45 -28.63
CA LYS A 67 4.84 1.00 -27.28
C LYS A 67 5.43 -0.03 -26.34
N GLN A 68 6.33 0.41 -25.47
CA GLN A 68 7.08 -0.45 -24.55
C GLN A 68 6.70 -0.18 -23.09
N GLU A 69 7.14 -1.07 -22.20
CA GLU A 69 7.00 -0.88 -20.76
C GLU A 69 7.58 0.49 -20.34
N GLY A 70 6.82 1.24 -19.54
CA GLY A 70 7.18 2.60 -19.12
C GLY A 70 6.60 3.71 -19.99
N ASP A 71 6.13 3.42 -21.20
CA ASP A 71 5.55 4.45 -22.07
C ASP A 71 4.20 4.94 -21.54
N SER A 72 4.00 6.24 -21.63
CA SER A 72 2.68 6.85 -21.41
C SER A 72 1.86 6.77 -22.70
N VAL A 73 0.59 6.37 -22.55
CA VAL A 73 -0.34 6.18 -23.66
C VAL A 73 -1.67 6.83 -23.38
N LYS A 74 -2.32 7.32 -24.43
CA LYS A 74 -3.68 7.86 -24.40
C LYS A 74 -4.68 6.80 -24.84
N ARG A 75 -5.92 6.93 -24.38
CA ARG A 75 -7.04 6.11 -24.85
C ARG A 75 -7.16 6.22 -26.38
N GLY A 76 -7.22 5.08 -27.05
CA GLY A 76 -7.27 4.95 -28.51
C GLY A 76 -5.91 4.95 -29.20
N GLU A 77 -4.80 5.15 -28.47
CA GLU A 77 -3.46 5.12 -29.04
C GLU A 77 -3.07 3.69 -29.43
N LEU A 78 -2.41 3.53 -30.59
CA LEU A 78 -1.98 2.25 -31.10
C LEU A 78 -0.85 1.67 -30.24
N LEU A 79 -1.05 0.46 -29.71
CA LEU A 79 -0.07 -0.26 -28.91
C LEU A 79 0.65 -1.33 -29.73
N ALA A 80 -0.11 -2.11 -30.49
CA ALA A 80 0.41 -3.21 -31.29
C ALA A 80 -0.51 -3.54 -32.47
N VAL A 81 0.02 -4.27 -33.44
CA VAL A 81 -0.72 -4.81 -34.58
C VAL A 81 -0.49 -6.32 -34.64
N LEU A 82 -1.57 -7.06 -34.83
CA LEU A 82 -1.54 -8.48 -35.10
C LEU A 82 -1.58 -8.70 -36.61
N ASP A 83 -0.74 -9.61 -37.10
CA ASP A 83 -0.76 -10.03 -38.50
C ASP A 83 -1.83 -11.10 -38.64
N SER A 84 -3.01 -10.72 -39.11
CA SER A 84 -4.06 -11.67 -39.42
C SER A 84 -4.08 -11.90 -40.93
N THR A 85 -4.04 -13.18 -41.31
CA THR A 85 -4.18 -13.60 -42.71
C THR A 85 -5.56 -13.24 -43.29
N MET A 86 -6.48 -12.75 -42.46
CA MET A 86 -7.88 -12.44 -42.76
C MET A 86 -8.09 -10.94 -42.98
N THR A 87 -7.44 -10.36 -44.00
CA THR A 87 -7.76 -9.06 -44.67
C THR A 87 -7.89 -7.77 -43.82
N GLU A 88 -7.94 -7.84 -42.49
CA GLU A 88 -7.93 -6.70 -41.57
C GLU A 88 -6.80 -6.85 -40.56
N ASP A 89 -5.93 -5.83 -40.51
CA ASP A 89 -4.95 -5.67 -39.44
C ASP A 89 -5.70 -5.44 -38.12
N TYR A 90 -5.57 -6.37 -37.18
CA TYR A 90 -6.17 -6.17 -35.85
C TYR A 90 -5.29 -5.21 -35.07
N ARG A 91 -5.74 -3.95 -35.01
CA ARG A 91 -5.10 -2.88 -34.25
C ARG A 91 -5.48 -3.00 -32.78
N ILE A 92 -4.48 -3.24 -31.94
CA ILE A 92 -4.63 -3.20 -30.49
C ILE A 92 -4.36 -1.77 -30.02
N VAL A 93 -5.40 -1.13 -29.50
CA VAL A 93 -5.34 0.24 -28.98
C VAL A 93 -5.48 0.27 -27.47
N SER A 94 -4.95 1.33 -26.85
CA SER A 94 -5.10 1.52 -25.42
C SER A 94 -6.57 1.81 -25.03
N PRO A 95 -7.16 1.08 -24.07
CA PRO A 95 -8.52 1.33 -23.63
C PRO A 95 -8.63 2.55 -22.70
N VAL A 96 -7.53 2.99 -22.09
CA VAL A 96 -7.48 4.06 -21.09
C VAL A 96 -6.25 4.96 -21.27
N ASP A 97 -6.30 6.14 -20.67
CA ASP A 97 -5.09 6.94 -20.48
C ASP A 97 -4.28 6.36 -19.33
N GLY A 98 -2.99 6.12 -19.53
CA GLY A 98 -2.16 5.51 -18.49
C GLY A 98 -0.73 5.29 -18.90
N LEU A 99 -0.03 4.49 -18.10
CA LEU A 99 1.33 4.06 -18.34
C LEU A 99 1.34 2.54 -18.51
N ILE A 100 2.09 2.05 -19.50
CA ILE A 100 2.27 0.60 -19.70
C ILE A 100 3.13 0.06 -18.56
N ALA A 101 2.47 -0.67 -17.66
CA ALA A 101 3.10 -1.26 -16.48
C ALA A 101 3.83 -2.55 -16.80
N LYS A 102 3.27 -3.34 -17.72
CA LYS A 102 3.84 -4.61 -18.16
C LYS A 102 3.46 -4.92 -19.60
N GLN A 103 4.41 -5.43 -20.36
CA GLN A 103 4.25 -6.04 -21.68
C GLN A 103 4.52 -7.54 -21.50
N TRP A 104 3.54 -8.35 -21.87
CA TRP A 104 3.57 -9.80 -21.64
C TRP A 104 4.08 -10.59 -22.84
N VAL A 105 4.16 -9.95 -24.00
CA VAL A 105 4.38 -10.60 -25.30
C VAL A 105 5.40 -9.85 -26.12
N VAL A 106 6.02 -10.54 -27.08
CA VAL A 106 6.99 -9.98 -28.02
C VAL A 106 6.56 -10.23 -29.47
N PRO A 107 6.97 -9.36 -30.43
CA PRO A 107 6.69 -9.62 -31.83
C PRO A 107 7.14 -11.03 -32.26
N GLY A 108 6.27 -11.74 -32.98
CA GLY A 108 6.43 -13.14 -33.34
C GLY A 108 5.65 -14.13 -32.47
N ASP A 109 5.18 -13.74 -31.29
CA ASP A 109 4.35 -14.60 -30.44
C ASP A 109 3.01 -14.90 -31.10
N LEU A 110 2.58 -16.17 -31.05
CA LEU A 110 1.24 -16.59 -31.48
C LEU A 110 0.27 -16.39 -30.32
N LEU A 111 -0.61 -15.40 -30.45
CA LEU A 111 -1.51 -15.01 -29.37
C LEU A 111 -2.88 -15.68 -29.47
N GLN A 112 -3.48 -15.96 -28.31
CA GLN A 112 -4.83 -16.55 -28.22
C GLN A 112 -5.88 -15.56 -27.69
N PRO A 113 -7.16 -15.72 -28.04
CA PRO A 113 -8.24 -14.93 -27.46
C PRO A 113 -8.25 -14.98 -25.93
N GLY A 114 -8.33 -13.82 -25.29
CA GLY A 114 -8.29 -13.67 -23.83
C GLY A 114 -6.89 -13.56 -23.25
N GLU A 115 -5.84 -13.85 -24.01
CA GLU A 115 -4.46 -13.66 -23.58
C GLU A 115 -4.15 -12.17 -23.40
N ASN A 116 -3.43 -11.84 -22.33
CA ASN A 116 -3.13 -10.46 -21.99
C ASN A 116 -1.83 -10.01 -22.69
N ILE A 117 -1.88 -8.90 -23.40
CA ILE A 117 -0.75 -8.34 -24.17
C ILE A 117 -0.05 -7.25 -23.34
N PHE A 118 -0.84 -6.33 -22.77
CA PHE A 118 -0.36 -5.21 -21.96
C PHE A 118 -1.17 -5.07 -20.69
N THR A 119 -0.50 -4.75 -19.59
CA THR A 119 -1.14 -4.23 -18.38
C THR A 119 -0.82 -2.74 -18.28
N LEU A 120 -1.87 -1.91 -18.21
CA LEU A 120 -1.77 -0.48 -18.04
C LEU A 120 -2.17 -0.07 -16.63
N ASN A 121 -1.48 0.93 -16.08
CA ASN A 121 -1.86 1.58 -14.84
C ASN A 121 -2.50 2.94 -15.13
N GLU A 122 -3.73 3.16 -14.64
CA GLU A 122 -4.38 4.48 -14.66
C GLU A 122 -3.74 5.36 -13.58
N GLY A 123 -2.71 6.14 -13.95
CA GLY A 123 -1.90 6.92 -12.99
C GLY A 123 -2.68 7.94 -12.14
N LYS A 124 -3.94 8.24 -12.45
CA LYS A 124 -4.80 9.19 -11.72
C LYS A 124 -5.58 8.57 -10.57
N LYS A 125 -5.70 7.23 -10.51
CA LYS A 125 -6.50 6.52 -9.49
C LYS A 125 -5.58 5.65 -8.65
N LEU A 126 -4.93 6.27 -7.67
CA LEU A 126 -4.09 5.59 -6.69
C LEU A 126 -4.75 5.59 -5.32
N TRP A 127 -4.57 4.52 -4.57
CA TRP A 127 -5.00 4.37 -3.18
C TRP A 127 -3.96 3.58 -2.41
N VAL A 128 -3.97 3.69 -1.08
CA VAL A 128 -3.12 2.84 -0.24
C VAL A 128 -3.91 1.62 0.17
N THR A 129 -3.43 0.44 -0.22
CA THR A 129 -3.92 -0.85 0.25
C THR A 129 -3.21 -1.18 1.57
N VAL A 130 -3.98 -1.53 2.58
CA VAL A 130 -3.48 -1.85 3.93
C VAL A 130 -3.98 -3.22 4.33
N TYR A 131 -3.10 -4.09 4.81
CA TYR A 131 -3.47 -5.39 5.34
C TYR A 131 -3.46 -5.35 6.86
N LEU A 132 -4.62 -5.02 7.45
CA LEU A 132 -4.75 -4.89 8.90
C LEU A 132 -4.91 -6.27 9.55
N GLN A 133 -4.21 -6.53 10.66
CA GLN A 133 -4.43 -7.75 11.45
C GLN A 133 -5.86 -7.79 11.99
N GLU A 134 -6.53 -8.94 11.89
CA GLU A 134 -7.92 -9.14 12.37
C GLU A 134 -8.10 -8.71 13.83
N THR A 135 -7.10 -8.91 14.68
CA THR A 135 -7.12 -8.51 16.10
C THR A 135 -7.28 -7.01 16.35
N LYS A 136 -7.04 -6.18 15.33
CA LYS A 136 -7.14 -4.72 15.39
C LYS A 136 -8.39 -4.19 14.68
N PHE A 137 -9.25 -5.08 14.17
CA PHE A 137 -10.42 -4.72 13.38
C PHE A 137 -11.45 -3.89 14.15
N ASP A 138 -11.66 -4.21 15.43
CA ASP A 138 -12.63 -3.51 16.30
C ASP A 138 -12.32 -2.01 16.46
N GLU A 139 -11.08 -1.61 16.23
CA GLU A 139 -10.61 -0.22 16.34
C GLU A 139 -10.82 0.57 15.04
N VAL A 140 -11.27 -0.07 13.96
CA VAL A 140 -11.32 0.49 12.61
C VAL A 140 -12.73 0.54 12.02
N ARG A 141 -13.07 1.68 11.42
CA ARG A 141 -14.38 1.96 10.79
C ARG A 141 -14.21 2.65 9.44
N MET A 142 -15.20 2.48 8.57
CA MET A 142 -15.29 3.20 7.30
C MET A 142 -15.31 4.72 7.55
N GLY A 143 -14.59 5.48 6.73
CA GLY A 143 -14.53 6.94 6.80
C GLY A 143 -13.50 7.50 7.80
N GLN A 144 -12.88 6.65 8.63
CA GLN A 144 -11.83 7.09 9.56
C GLN A 144 -10.65 7.73 8.81
N GLN A 145 -10.07 8.74 9.45
CA GLN A 145 -8.89 9.42 8.93
C GLN A 145 -7.66 8.53 9.09
N ALA A 146 -6.82 8.52 8.06
CA ALA A 146 -5.55 7.86 8.09
C ALA A 146 -4.45 8.78 7.58
N LEU A 147 -3.30 8.69 8.24
CA LEU A 147 -2.08 9.37 7.88
C LEU A 147 -1.10 8.31 7.43
N PHE A 148 -0.37 8.56 6.35
CA PHE A 148 0.64 7.63 5.90
C PHE A 148 1.86 8.32 5.32
N THR A 149 2.98 7.63 5.36
CA THR A 149 4.24 8.06 4.77
C THR A 149 4.70 7.00 3.79
N LEU A 150 5.35 7.40 2.70
CA LEU A 150 5.95 6.49 1.73
C LEU A 150 7.45 6.39 1.98
N ASP A 151 8.01 5.19 1.94
CA ASP A 151 9.44 4.97 2.15
C ASP A 151 10.29 5.69 1.08
N ALA A 152 9.74 5.82 -0.13
CA ALA A 152 10.35 6.56 -1.24
C ALA A 152 10.40 8.08 -1.01
N TYR A 153 9.55 8.62 -0.12
CA TYR A 153 9.41 10.06 0.12
C TYR A 153 9.47 10.40 1.61
N PRO A 154 10.63 10.22 2.27
CA PRO A 154 10.78 10.55 3.68
C PRO A 154 10.59 12.05 3.90
N GLY A 155 9.66 12.41 4.78
CA GLY A 155 9.32 13.81 5.10
C GLY A 155 8.09 14.37 4.36
N LEU A 156 7.41 13.55 3.56
CA LEU A 156 6.04 13.82 3.13
C LEU A 156 5.06 13.02 3.99
N THR A 157 4.00 13.68 4.44
CA THR A 157 2.87 13.03 5.12
C THR A 157 1.63 13.16 4.25
N PHE A 158 1.04 12.02 3.93
CA PHE A 158 -0.18 11.93 3.16
C PHE A 158 -1.35 11.71 4.11
N TYR A 159 -2.49 12.30 3.74
CA TYR A 159 -3.73 12.19 4.46
C TYR A 159 -4.79 11.61 3.55
N GLY A 160 -5.62 10.75 4.13
CA GLY A 160 -6.72 10.11 3.44
C GLY A 160 -7.77 9.59 4.40
N LYS A 161 -8.76 8.92 3.84
CA LYS A 161 -9.81 8.24 4.60
C LYS A 161 -9.96 6.80 4.14
N ILE A 162 -10.35 5.94 5.06
CA ILE A 162 -10.75 4.57 4.73
C ILE A 162 -12.04 4.64 3.92
N PHE A 163 -11.99 4.23 2.66
CA PHE A 163 -13.18 4.20 1.79
C PHE A 163 -13.61 2.78 1.43
N TYR A 164 -12.81 1.77 1.81
CA TYR A 164 -13.13 0.37 1.60
C TYR A 164 -12.54 -0.47 2.73
N ILE A 165 -13.34 -1.38 3.24
CA ILE A 165 -12.94 -2.44 4.15
C ILE A 165 -13.39 -3.73 3.48
N GLY A 166 -12.47 -4.67 3.29
CA GLY A 166 -12.78 -5.98 2.73
C GLY A 166 -13.78 -6.70 3.62
N ALA A 167 -14.99 -6.94 3.11
CA ALA A 167 -16.04 -7.69 3.79
C ALA A 167 -15.93 -9.21 3.59
N ASN A 168 -14.96 -9.66 2.80
CA ASN A 168 -14.88 -11.06 2.38
C ASN A 168 -14.06 -11.83 3.42
N THR A 169 -14.74 -12.50 4.35
CA THR A 169 -14.20 -13.74 4.92
C THR A 169 -14.10 -14.75 3.78
N ALA A 170 -12.92 -14.83 3.15
CA ALA A 170 -12.61 -15.78 2.07
C ALA A 170 -12.87 -17.26 2.46
N SER A 171 -13.16 -17.53 3.73
CA SER A 171 -13.61 -18.80 4.29
C SER A 171 -15.04 -19.20 3.91
N GLU A 172 -15.96 -18.29 3.54
CA GLU A 172 -17.34 -18.67 3.18
C GLU A 172 -17.50 -19.14 1.72
N PHE A 173 -16.56 -18.81 0.84
CA PHE A 173 -16.65 -19.14 -0.60
C PHE A 173 -15.65 -20.20 -1.05
N SER A 174 -14.96 -20.86 -0.12
CA SER A 174 -14.07 -21.97 -0.47
C SER A 174 -14.86 -23.26 -0.71
N LEU A 175 -14.77 -23.83 -1.92
CA LEU A 175 -15.27 -25.17 -2.22
C LEU A 175 -14.44 -26.27 -1.53
N ILE A 176 -13.27 -25.90 -0.97
CA ILE A 176 -12.41 -26.78 -0.19
C ILE A 176 -12.13 -26.06 1.14
N PRO A 177 -12.82 -26.41 2.24
CA PRO A 177 -12.49 -25.89 3.55
C PRO A 177 -11.00 -26.14 3.83
N PRO A 178 -10.29 -25.26 4.56
CA PRO A 178 -9.00 -25.64 5.13
C PRO A 178 -9.21 -26.96 5.88
N ASP A 179 -8.38 -27.95 5.57
CA ASP A 179 -8.49 -29.33 5.99
C ASP A 179 -8.37 -29.42 7.52
N ASN A 180 -9.51 -29.24 8.20
CA ASN A 180 -9.64 -29.36 9.64
C ASN A 180 -9.95 -30.82 10.04
N ALA A 181 -9.85 -31.79 9.12
CA ALA A 181 -10.22 -33.18 9.35
C ALA A 181 -9.24 -33.96 10.25
N SER A 182 -8.10 -33.35 10.65
CA SER A 182 -7.04 -34.02 11.42
C SER A 182 -6.92 -33.56 12.89
N GLY A 183 -7.83 -32.72 13.39
CA GLY A 183 -7.91 -32.39 14.82
C GLY A 183 -6.79 -31.51 15.39
N ASN A 184 -5.93 -30.90 14.55
CA ASN A 184 -4.87 -29.98 15.01
C ASN A 184 -5.10 -28.57 14.45
N TYR A 185 -5.79 -27.73 15.23
CA TYR A 185 -6.11 -26.35 14.82
C TYR A 185 -4.86 -25.46 14.94
N THR A 186 -4.27 -25.07 13.82
CA THR A 186 -3.20 -24.05 13.82
C THR A 186 -3.81 -22.68 13.53
N LYS A 187 -3.82 -21.80 14.54
CA LYS A 187 -4.34 -20.43 14.40
C LYS A 187 -3.42 -19.61 13.50
N VAL A 188 -3.85 -19.35 12.26
CA VAL A 188 -3.16 -18.44 11.33
C VAL A 188 -3.62 -16.99 11.55
N ALA A 189 -2.69 -16.04 11.48
CA ALA A 189 -3.03 -14.63 11.58
C ALA A 189 -3.69 -14.15 10.28
N GLN A 190 -5.00 -13.91 10.31
CA GLN A 190 -5.73 -13.37 9.18
C GLN A 190 -5.57 -11.85 9.09
N ARG A 191 -5.61 -11.32 7.88
CA ARG A 191 -5.49 -9.90 7.59
C ARG A 191 -6.67 -9.42 6.75
N ILE A 192 -7.21 -8.27 7.11
CA ILE A 192 -8.35 -7.65 6.46
C ILE A 192 -7.81 -6.52 5.55
N PRO A 193 -8.03 -6.60 4.23
CA PRO A 193 -7.57 -5.55 3.32
C PRO A 193 -8.47 -4.31 3.46
N LEU A 194 -7.84 -3.17 3.70
CA LEU A 194 -8.46 -1.85 3.72
C LEU A 194 -7.91 -1.04 2.55
N LYS A 195 -8.71 -0.11 2.01
CA LYS A 195 -8.21 0.89 1.05
C LYS A 195 -8.43 2.29 1.59
N ILE A 196 -7.38 3.10 1.48
CA ILE A 196 -7.32 4.47 1.96
C ILE A 196 -7.12 5.40 0.77
N SER A 197 -7.90 6.46 0.70
CA SER A 197 -7.80 7.48 -0.34
C SER A 197 -6.54 8.33 -0.16
N ILE A 198 -6.17 9.10 -1.19
CA ILE A 198 -5.06 10.06 -1.12
C ILE A 198 -5.67 11.44 -1.34
N ASP A 199 -6.02 12.11 -0.25
CA ASP A 199 -6.79 13.35 -0.31
C ASP A 199 -5.86 14.57 -0.31
N ARG A 200 -4.78 14.52 0.48
CA ARG A 200 -3.88 15.65 0.69
C ARG A 200 -2.46 15.20 1.02
N VAL A 201 -1.47 15.99 0.62
CA VAL A 201 -0.05 15.81 0.96
C VAL A 201 0.52 17.07 1.62
N GLU A 202 1.21 16.90 2.74
CA GLU A 202 1.94 17.94 3.45
C GLU A 202 3.43 17.59 3.56
N GLY A 203 4.29 18.60 3.69
CA GLY A 203 5.74 18.42 3.81
C GLY A 203 6.51 19.39 2.90
N LYS A 204 7.78 19.06 2.65
CA LYS A 204 8.73 19.93 1.91
C LYS A 204 8.25 20.18 0.47
N GLU A 205 8.07 21.45 0.11
CA GLU A 205 7.60 21.88 -1.23
C GLU A 205 8.46 21.34 -2.38
N LYS A 206 9.78 21.26 -2.20
CA LYS A 206 10.70 20.68 -3.21
C LYS A 206 10.38 19.20 -3.53
N LEU A 207 9.90 18.43 -2.55
CA LEU A 207 9.52 17.03 -2.75
C LEU A 207 8.14 16.92 -3.39
N LYS A 208 7.23 17.84 -3.08
CA LYS A 208 5.91 17.90 -3.74
C LYS A 208 6.02 18.22 -5.23
N ALA A 209 6.94 19.10 -5.62
CA ALA A 209 7.13 19.49 -7.01
C ALA A 209 7.55 18.33 -7.93
N ASN A 210 8.26 17.34 -7.38
CA ASN A 210 8.75 16.15 -8.11
C ASN A 210 8.05 14.86 -7.66
N LEU A 211 6.84 14.97 -7.13
CA LEU A 211 6.11 13.81 -6.61
C LEU A 211 5.67 12.90 -7.75
N ARG A 212 6.19 11.68 -7.79
CA ARG A 212 5.78 10.64 -8.74
C ARG A 212 5.37 9.39 -7.96
N LEU A 213 4.08 9.25 -7.76
CA LEU A 213 3.51 8.09 -7.07
C LEU A 213 3.46 6.89 -8.02
N LEU A 214 4.01 5.76 -7.59
CA LEU A 214 3.99 4.51 -8.35
C LEU A 214 3.31 3.40 -7.53
N SER A 215 2.46 2.62 -8.20
CA SER A 215 1.93 1.39 -7.59
C SER A 215 3.09 0.47 -7.21
N GLY A 216 2.99 -0.15 -6.04
CA GLY A 216 4.02 -1.00 -5.43
C GLY A 216 4.87 -0.33 -4.36
N MET A 217 4.81 1.00 -4.19
CA MET A 217 5.57 1.69 -3.13
C MET A 217 5.09 1.27 -1.73
N SER A 218 6.03 0.94 -0.85
CA SER A 218 5.75 0.65 0.56
C SER A 218 5.28 1.90 1.31
N ALA A 219 4.30 1.70 2.19
CA ALA A 219 3.70 2.75 2.99
C ALA A 219 3.67 2.36 4.47
N ASN A 220 3.92 3.32 5.35
CA ASN A 220 3.66 3.19 6.78
C ASN A 220 2.39 3.98 7.12
N VAL A 221 1.38 3.31 7.66
CA VAL A 221 0.04 3.86 7.84
C VAL A 221 -0.30 3.94 9.32
N LYS A 222 -0.91 5.06 9.71
CA LYS A 222 -1.49 5.32 11.02
C LYS A 222 -2.96 5.70 10.84
N ILE A 223 -3.86 4.83 11.25
CA ILE A 223 -5.30 5.07 11.24
C ILE A 223 -5.69 5.68 12.59
N VAL A 224 -6.48 6.75 12.59
CA VAL A 224 -7.00 7.37 13.82
C VAL A 224 -8.05 6.46 14.43
N LYS A 225 -7.86 6.05 15.70
CA LYS A 225 -8.86 5.27 16.44
C LYS A 225 -10.09 6.12 16.72
N GLU A 226 -11.25 5.47 16.72
CA GLU A 226 -12.51 6.06 17.21
C GLU A 226 -12.70 5.82 18.70
#